data_AF-A0A7S3T749-F1
#
_entry.id   AF-A0A7S3T749-F1
#
_cell.length_a   1.000
_cell.length_b   1.000
_cell.length_c   1.000
_cell.angle_alpha   90.00
_cell.angle_beta   90.00
_cell.angle_gamma   90.00
#
_symmetry.space_group_name_H-M   'P 1'
#
loop_
_entity.id
_entity.type
_entity.pdbx_description
1 polymer ?
#
loop_
_entity_poly.entity_id
_entity_poly.type
_entity_poly.pdbx_seq_one_letter_code
_entity_poly.pdbx_strand_id
1 'polypeptide(L)'
;MERCLDKFRKSVVNGMRTGDNHVLFFDTQMPDFNKEFTSKDFPANKIFDKQTWEQKEVHRKIIRQDEMCAMDGSNPGTFSFHDKYFIVLLAGYLDDDYVVDTLEGIPCLDKLYIAFVE
;
A
#
# COMPACT_ATOMS: atom_id res chain seq x y z
N MET A 1 -12.01 -10.52 6.61
CA MET A 1 -10.79 -10.21 5.85
C MET A 1 -11.09 -9.38 4.61
N GLU A 2 -11.97 -9.85 3.71
CA GLU A 2 -12.33 -9.14 2.46
C GLU A 2 -12.81 -7.68 2.66
N ARG A 3 -13.70 -7.43 3.65
CA ARG A 3 -14.12 -6.06 4.01
C ARG A 3 -12.99 -5.16 4.52
N CYS A 4 -11.98 -5.73 5.18
CA CYS A 4 -10.84 -4.97 5.68
C CYS A 4 -9.90 -4.59 4.52
N LEU A 5 -9.66 -5.54 3.61
CA LEU A 5 -8.88 -5.29 2.39
C LEU A 5 -9.56 -4.26 1.48
N ASP A 6 -10.90 -4.24 1.37
CA ASP A 6 -11.58 -3.19 0.60
C ASP A 6 -11.41 -1.79 1.23
N LYS A 7 -11.52 -1.66 2.55
CA LYS A 7 -11.26 -0.40 3.25
C LYS A 7 -9.83 0.07 3.01
N PHE A 8 -8.89 -0.85 3.11
CA PHE A 8 -7.48 -0.58 2.89
C PHE A 8 -7.21 -0.12 1.44
N ARG A 9 -7.74 -0.87 0.46
CA ARG A 9 -7.71 -0.50 -0.96
C ARG A 9 -8.28 0.89 -1.22
N LYS A 10 -9.45 1.22 -0.65
CA LYS A 10 -10.05 2.58 -0.74
C LYS A 10 -9.11 3.65 -0.20
N SER A 11 -8.48 3.40 0.94
CA SER A 11 -7.55 4.36 1.54
C SER A 11 -6.32 4.57 0.68
N VAL A 12 -5.77 3.51 0.08
CA VAL A 12 -4.67 3.59 -0.88
C VAL A 12 -5.09 4.38 -2.12
N VAL A 13 -6.28 4.12 -2.68
CA VAL A 13 -6.81 4.86 -3.83
C VAL A 13 -6.97 6.35 -3.54
N ASN A 14 -7.44 6.71 -2.34
CA ASN A 14 -7.56 8.12 -1.96
C ASN A 14 -6.19 8.78 -1.78
N GLY A 15 -5.26 8.15 -1.06
CA GLY A 15 -3.91 8.68 -0.87
C GLY A 15 -3.17 8.87 -2.20
N MET A 16 -3.31 7.93 -3.13
CA MET A 16 -2.75 8.07 -4.48
C MET A 16 -3.24 9.32 -5.20
N ARG A 17 -4.49 9.75 -4.98
CA ARG A 17 -5.03 10.94 -5.63
C ARG A 17 -4.59 12.23 -4.97
N THR A 18 -4.59 12.26 -3.63
CA THR A 18 -4.31 13.48 -2.86
C THR A 18 -2.82 13.71 -2.67
N GLY A 19 -2.00 12.66 -2.81
CA GLY A 19 -0.59 12.68 -2.42
C GLY A 19 -0.38 12.43 -0.93
N ASP A 20 -1.44 12.18 -0.17
CA ASP A 20 -1.34 11.87 1.26
C ASP A 20 -0.73 10.48 1.43
N ASN A 21 0.35 10.42 2.18
CA ASN A 21 0.99 9.15 2.51
C ASN A 21 0.02 8.25 3.27
N HIS A 22 0.05 6.97 2.93
CA HIS A 22 -0.73 5.98 3.63
C HIS A 22 0.16 5.24 4.63
N VAL A 23 -0.12 5.42 5.93
CA VAL A 23 0.64 4.79 7.01
C VAL A 23 -0.08 3.54 7.48
N LEU A 24 0.60 2.40 7.41
CA LEU A 24 0.20 1.15 8.02
C LEU A 24 0.96 0.98 9.32
N PHE A 25 0.25 1.06 10.44
CA PHE A 25 0.83 0.87 11.76
C PHE A 25 0.57 -0.55 12.27
N PHE A 26 1.63 -1.23 12.71
CA PHE A 26 1.62 -2.56 13.28
C PHE A 26 2.18 -2.48 14.70
N ASP A 27 1.36 -2.87 15.67
CA ASP A 27 1.70 -2.74 17.09
C ASP A 27 2.36 -4.02 17.62
N THR A 28 1.62 -5.13 17.61
CA THR A 28 2.05 -6.40 18.22
C THR A 28 2.13 -7.57 17.24
N GLN A 29 1.57 -7.43 16.05
CA GLN A 29 1.56 -8.47 15.03
C GLN A 29 1.76 -7.85 13.65
N MET A 30 2.81 -8.30 12.96
CA MET A 30 3.04 -7.93 11.57
C MET A 30 2.24 -8.86 10.66
N PRO A 31 1.45 -8.33 9.70
CA PRO A 31 0.78 -9.18 8.73
C PRO A 31 1.77 -9.76 7.72
N ASP A 32 1.62 -11.05 7.39
CA ASP A 32 2.33 -11.66 6.26
C ASP A 32 1.72 -11.15 4.94
N PHE A 33 2.36 -10.18 4.30
CA PHE A 33 1.94 -9.63 3.01
C PHE A 33 2.27 -10.54 1.83
N ASN A 34 3.06 -11.60 2.03
CA ASN A 34 3.32 -12.61 1.03
C ASN A 34 2.18 -13.65 0.95
N LYS A 35 1.48 -13.93 2.06
CA LYS A 35 0.45 -14.98 2.12
C LYS A 35 -0.94 -14.49 2.53
N GLU A 36 -1.06 -13.69 3.57
CA GLU A 36 -2.34 -13.40 4.23
C GLU A 36 -2.95 -12.07 3.80
N PHE A 37 -2.10 -11.05 3.60
CA PHE A 37 -2.52 -9.68 3.29
C PHE A 37 -2.24 -9.33 1.82
N THR A 38 -2.53 -10.29 0.94
CA THR A 38 -2.41 -10.15 -0.51
C THR A 38 -3.62 -10.77 -1.20
N SER A 39 -4.06 -10.16 -2.30
CA SER A 39 -5.16 -10.67 -3.11
C SER A 39 -5.03 -10.21 -4.56
N LYS A 40 -5.94 -10.68 -5.42
CA LYS A 40 -6.03 -10.19 -6.81
C LYS A 40 -6.26 -8.67 -6.88
N ASP A 41 -7.04 -8.14 -5.95
CA ASP A 41 -7.41 -6.72 -5.88
C ASP A 41 -6.44 -5.91 -5.02
N PHE A 42 -5.52 -6.58 -4.31
CA PHE A 42 -4.43 -5.97 -3.55
C PHE A 42 -3.15 -6.81 -3.70
N PRO A 43 -2.46 -6.74 -4.86
CA PRO A 43 -1.22 -7.50 -5.07
C PRO A 43 -0.06 -6.81 -4.34
N ALA A 44 0.16 -7.17 -3.06
CA ALA A 44 1.10 -6.49 -2.17
C ALA A 44 2.52 -6.36 -2.77
N ASN A 45 3.00 -7.41 -3.45
CA ASN A 45 4.31 -7.42 -4.11
C ASN A 45 4.47 -6.39 -5.25
N LYS A 46 3.37 -5.95 -5.88
CA LYS A 46 3.40 -4.90 -6.90
C LYS A 46 3.15 -3.52 -6.31
N ILE A 47 2.48 -3.46 -5.16
CA ILE A 47 2.13 -2.23 -4.47
C ILE A 47 3.34 -1.69 -3.68
N PHE A 48 4.11 -2.57 -3.04
CA PHE A 48 5.29 -2.17 -2.25
C PHE A 48 6.53 -1.94 -3.12
N ASP A 49 6.53 -2.37 -4.38
CA ASP A 49 7.51 -1.94 -5.36
C ASP A 49 7.06 -0.63 -6.02
N LYS A 50 7.57 0.51 -5.53
CA LYS A 50 7.17 1.85 -6.02
C LYS A 50 7.29 1.99 -7.54
N GLN A 51 8.38 1.52 -8.14
CA GLN A 51 8.62 1.64 -9.57
C GLN A 51 7.59 0.84 -10.38
N THR A 52 7.23 -0.34 -9.90
CA THR A 52 6.16 -1.15 -10.50
C THR A 52 4.79 -0.52 -10.26
N TRP A 53 4.54 0.01 -9.07
CA TRP A 53 3.26 0.54 -8.66
C TRP A 53 2.84 1.80 -9.44
N GLU A 54 3.78 2.71 -9.69
CA GLU A 54 3.54 3.94 -10.45
C GLU A 54 3.11 3.67 -11.90
N GLN A 55 3.38 2.48 -12.43
CA GLN A 55 2.93 2.09 -13.76
C GLN A 55 1.40 2.08 -13.83
N LYS A 56 0.86 2.82 -14.80
CA LYS A 56 -0.58 2.97 -15.04
C LYS A 56 -1.34 1.65 -15.10
N GLU A 57 -0.76 0.63 -15.72
CA GLU A 57 -1.34 -0.71 -15.86
C GLU A 57 -1.37 -1.52 -14.56
N VAL A 58 -0.65 -1.05 -13.52
CA VAL A 58 -0.56 -1.71 -12.22
C VAL A 58 -1.51 -1.04 -11.24
N HIS A 59 -1.35 0.26 -10.96
CA HIS A 59 -2.21 0.92 -9.96
C HIS A 59 -3.68 0.98 -10.35
N ARG A 60 -3.98 1.03 -11.65
CA ARG A 60 -5.38 1.01 -12.12
C ARG A 60 -6.12 -0.28 -11.80
N LYS A 61 -5.43 -1.38 -11.50
CA LYS A 61 -6.07 -2.66 -11.17
C LYS A 61 -6.85 -2.62 -9.85
N ILE A 62 -6.48 -1.72 -8.95
CA ILE A 62 -7.15 -1.60 -7.64
C ILE A 62 -8.19 -0.47 -7.61
N ILE A 63 -8.27 0.32 -8.68
CA ILE A 63 -9.19 1.44 -8.83
C ILE A 63 -10.45 0.89 -9.48
N ARG A 64 -11.59 1.03 -8.79
CA ARG A 64 -12.87 0.61 -9.34
C ARG A 64 -13.38 1.61 -10.37
N GLN A 65 -14.32 1.17 -11.21
CA GLN A 65 -14.86 2.01 -12.26
C GLN A 65 -15.61 3.23 -11.72
N ASP A 66 -16.32 3.09 -10.61
CA ASP A 66 -17.01 4.17 -9.89
C ASP A 66 -16.03 5.16 -9.24
N GLU A 67 -14.80 4.72 -8.99
CA GLU A 67 -13.72 5.58 -8.52
C GLU A 67 -13.03 6.26 -9.70
N MET A 68 -12.98 5.69 -10.90
CA MET A 68 -12.25 6.23 -12.06
C MET A 68 -12.83 7.56 -12.61
N CYS A 69 -12.62 8.65 -11.88
CA CYS A 69 -13.00 10.02 -12.21
C CYS A 69 -11.97 11.01 -11.65
N ALA A 70 -12.06 12.28 -12.07
CA ALA A 70 -11.30 13.38 -11.49
C ALA A 70 -11.66 13.62 -10.02
N MET A 71 -10.88 14.45 -9.33
CA MET A 71 -11.02 14.72 -7.89
C MET A 71 -12.37 15.33 -7.49
N ASP A 72 -12.97 16.13 -8.37
CA ASP A 72 -14.29 16.73 -8.21
C ASP A 72 -15.44 15.80 -8.65
N GLY A 73 -15.13 14.55 -9.00
CA GLY A 73 -16.07 13.58 -9.56
C GLY A 73 -16.37 13.77 -11.04
N SER A 74 -15.76 14.77 -11.70
CA SER A 74 -15.92 15.00 -13.14
C SER A 74 -15.07 14.04 -13.97
N ASN A 75 -15.21 14.08 -15.30
CA ASN A 75 -14.36 13.35 -16.25
C ASN A 75 -14.18 11.84 -15.95
N PRO A 76 -15.25 11.03 -16.06
CA PRO A 76 -15.17 9.58 -15.94
C PRO A 76 -14.08 9.01 -16.88
N GLY A 77 -13.31 8.04 -16.38
CA GLY A 77 -12.17 7.44 -17.09
C GLY A 77 -10.81 8.08 -16.78
N THR A 78 -10.79 9.21 -16.04
CA THR A 78 -9.56 9.89 -15.64
C THR A 78 -9.18 9.55 -14.20
N PHE A 79 -7.88 9.39 -13.93
CA PHE A 79 -7.33 9.23 -12.59
C PHE A 79 -5.94 9.83 -12.55
N SER A 80 -5.65 10.60 -11.49
CA SER A 80 -4.34 11.21 -11.26
C SER A 80 -3.62 10.46 -10.15
N PHE A 81 -2.42 9.95 -10.45
CA PHE A 81 -1.50 9.42 -9.46
C PHE A 81 -0.56 10.55 -9.04
N HIS A 82 -0.53 10.87 -7.75
CA HIS A 82 0.35 11.89 -7.21
C HIS A 82 1.75 11.29 -6.94
N ASP A 83 2.78 11.86 -7.55
CA ASP A 83 4.19 11.47 -7.45
C ASP A 83 4.77 11.39 -6.02
N LYS A 84 4.26 12.21 -5.11
CA LYS A 84 4.64 12.26 -3.69
C LYS A 84 3.98 11.18 -2.84
N TYR A 85 3.06 10.39 -3.39
CA TYR A 85 2.41 9.33 -2.62
C TYR A 85 3.42 8.24 -2.24
N PHE A 86 3.50 7.94 -0.94
CA PHE A 86 4.20 6.78 -0.41
C PHE A 86 3.30 5.95 0.50
N ILE A 87 3.57 4.65 0.53
CA ILE A 87 3.10 3.77 1.59
C ILE A 87 4.21 3.69 2.63
N VAL A 88 3.84 3.93 3.89
CA VAL A 88 4.74 3.87 5.02
C VAL A 88 4.33 2.67 5.87
N LEU A 89 5.25 1.74 6.08
CA LEU A 89 5.08 0.63 7.01
C LEU A 89 5.74 1.05 8.33
N LEU A 90 4.95 1.17 9.39
CA LEU A 90 5.41 1.55 10.72
C LEU A 90 5.15 0.40 11.68
N ALA A 91 6.21 -0.11 12.31
CA ALA A 91 6.11 -1.16 13.31
C ALA A 91 6.75 -0.70 14.62
N GLY A 92 6.15 -1.08 15.75
CA GLY A 92 6.78 -0.92 17.06
C GLY A 92 7.96 -1.88 17.21
N TYR A 93 9.08 -1.41 17.79
CA TYR A 93 10.16 -2.31 18.17
C TYR A 93 9.75 -3.07 19.44
N LEU A 94 9.79 -4.40 19.38
CA LEU A 94 9.57 -5.28 20.54
C LEU A 94 10.88 -5.93 20.95
N ASP A 95 11.44 -6.74 20.05
CA ASP A 95 12.73 -7.42 20.17
C ASP A 95 13.30 -7.71 18.77
N ASP A 96 14.53 -8.21 18.71
CA ASP A 96 15.23 -8.50 17.46
C ASP A 96 14.51 -9.57 16.62
N ASP A 97 13.95 -10.60 17.27
CA ASP A 97 13.24 -11.69 16.59
C ASP A 97 11.97 -11.16 15.90
N TYR A 98 11.22 -10.30 16.58
CA TYR A 98 10.05 -9.62 16.01
C TYR A 98 10.41 -8.75 14.80
N VAL A 99 11.55 -8.05 14.84
CA VAL A 99 12.01 -7.24 13.72
C VAL A 99 12.35 -8.13 12.52
N VAL A 100 13.04 -9.25 12.74
CA VAL A 100 13.37 -10.21 11.67
C VAL A 100 12.09 -10.76 11.03
N ASP A 101 11.16 -11.26 11.84
CA ASP A 101 9.87 -11.78 11.36
C ASP A 101 9.08 -10.71 10.58
N THR A 102 9.12 -9.47 11.06
CA THR A 102 8.47 -8.33 10.40
C THR A 102 9.04 -8.08 9.02
N LEU A 103 10.37 -8.08 8.90
CA LEU A 103 11.07 -7.84 7.64
C LEU A 103 10.82 -8.97 6.63
N GLU A 104 10.81 -10.22 7.07
CA GLU A 104 10.50 -11.38 6.22
C GLU A 104 9.05 -11.38 5.69
N GLY A 105 8.12 -10.79 6.45
CA GLY A 105 6.73 -10.62 6.06
C GLY A 105 6.47 -9.58 4.96
N ILE A 106 7.46 -8.76 4.60
CA ILE A 106 7.31 -7.65 3.63
C ILE A 106 7.86 -8.05 2.25
N PRO A 107 7.04 -8.05 1.19
CA PRO A 107 7.53 -8.30 -0.16
C PRO A 107 8.40 -7.13 -0.65
N CYS A 108 9.37 -7.46 -1.52
CA CYS A 108 10.28 -6.49 -2.14
C CYS A 108 11.07 -5.65 -1.12
N LEU A 109 11.40 -6.22 0.04
CA LEU A 109 12.10 -5.55 1.13
C LEU A 109 13.36 -4.79 0.67
N ASP A 110 14.10 -5.37 -0.28
CA ASP A 110 15.28 -4.78 -0.92
C ASP A 110 15.04 -3.45 -1.63
N LYS A 111 13.78 -3.12 -1.92
CA LYS A 111 13.35 -1.88 -2.58
C LYS A 111 12.75 -0.87 -1.61
N LEU A 112 12.55 -1.22 -0.34
CA LEU A 112 12.07 -0.28 0.67
C LEU A 112 13.24 0.51 1.26
N TYR A 113 12.96 1.77 1.58
CA TYR A 113 13.79 2.53 2.49
C TYR A 113 13.42 2.14 3.93
N ILE A 114 14.38 1.56 4.65
CA ILE A 114 14.20 1.12 6.05
C ILE A 114 14.89 2.12 6.97
N ALA A 115 14.18 2.58 7.99
CA ALA A 115 14.71 3.47 9.01
C ALA A 115 14.30 2.97 10.40
N PHE A 116 15.23 3.04 11.34
CA PHE A 116 14.99 2.83 12.76
C PHE A 116 14.94 4.20 13.43
N VAL A 117 13.90 4.45 14.21
CA VAL A 117 13.69 5.72 14.92
C VAL A 117 13.76 5.44 16.41
N GLU A 118 14.68 6.12 17.10
CA GLU A 118 14.88 6.07 18.56
C GLU A 118 13.94 7.03 19.31
#